data_AF-A0AAD1MEL4-F1
#
_entry.id   AF-A0AAD1MEL4-F1
#
_cell.length_a   1.000
_cell.length_b   1.000
_cell.length_c   1.000
_cell.angle_alpha   90.00
_cell.angle_beta   90.00
_cell.angle_gamma   90.00
#
_symmetry.space_group_name_H-M   'P 1'
#
loop_
_entity.id
_entity.type
_entity.pdbx_description
1 polymer ?
#
loop_
_entity_poly.entity_id
_entity_poly.type
_entity_poly.pdbx_seq_one_letter_code
_entity_poly.pdbx_strand_id
1 'polypeptide(L)'
;MLITWNCSGAVAIGAFVLGVSAAMPAHADPLVPPTPAEINFLDQARRVFAASHNPVSFRSDGELLSDGWYACDKRAAGFVGTEATLVTPALTQLAFIYLCP
;
A
#
# COMPACT_ATOMS: atom_id res chain seq x y z
N MET A 1 -7.08 15.59 -77.33
CA MET A 1 -8.54 15.50 -77.14
C MET A 1 -8.81 15.94 -75.71
N LEU A 2 -9.61 16.99 -75.54
CA LEU A 2 -10.05 17.58 -74.27
C LEU A 2 -11.10 16.68 -73.58
N ILE A 3 -11.42 17.03 -72.31
CA ILE A 3 -12.61 16.68 -71.48
C ILE A 3 -12.47 15.39 -70.65
N THR A 4 -12.72 15.28 -69.34
CA THR A 4 -13.05 16.15 -68.17
C THR A 4 -13.11 15.24 -66.92
N TRP A 5 -12.89 15.78 -65.71
CA TRP A 5 -13.61 15.59 -64.41
C TRP A 5 -14.12 14.18 -64.04
N ASN A 6 -14.02 13.65 -62.81
CA ASN A 6 -14.28 14.27 -61.51
C ASN A 6 -13.97 13.29 -60.36
N CYS A 7 -13.73 13.86 -59.16
CA CYS A 7 -14.13 13.38 -57.83
C CYS A 7 -13.95 11.89 -57.46
N SER A 8 -13.09 11.65 -56.47
CA SER A 8 -13.55 11.50 -55.07
C SER A 8 -12.44 10.89 -54.23
N GLY A 9 -11.99 11.65 -53.23
CA GLY A 9 -11.10 11.15 -52.21
C GLY A 9 -11.76 10.05 -51.39
N ALA A 10 -11.00 9.01 -51.08
CA ALA A 10 -11.25 8.14 -49.95
C ALA A 10 -9.92 8.00 -49.22
N VAL A 11 -9.65 8.94 -48.31
CA VAL A 11 -8.64 8.77 -47.27
C VAL A 11 -9.14 7.62 -46.39
N ALA A 12 -8.52 6.46 -46.51
CA ALA A 12 -8.80 5.33 -45.63
C ALA A 12 -8.22 5.67 -44.24
N ILE A 13 -9.05 6.25 -43.37
CA ILE A 13 -8.73 6.41 -41.95
C ILE A 13 -8.89 5.02 -41.31
N GLY A 14 -7.77 4.32 -41.13
CA GLY A 14 -7.73 3.07 -40.38
C GLY A 14 -8.11 3.34 -38.92
N ALA A 15 -9.22 2.75 -38.47
CA ALA A 15 -9.63 2.80 -37.07
C ALA A 15 -8.67 1.95 -36.22
N PHE A 16 -7.75 2.61 -35.50
CA PHE A 16 -6.94 1.96 -34.46
C PHE A 16 -7.84 1.74 -33.24
N VAL A 17 -8.41 0.54 -33.12
CA VAL A 17 -9.13 0.15 -31.90
C VAL A 17 -8.07 -0.17 -30.84
N LEU A 18 -7.78 0.80 -29.97
CA LEU A 18 -6.99 0.58 -28.77
C LEU A 18 -7.81 -0.34 -27.85
N GLY A 19 -7.49 -1.64 -27.88
CA GLY A 19 -8.02 -2.60 -26.93
C GLY A 19 -7.61 -2.19 -25.52
N VAL A 20 -8.55 -1.62 -24.76
CA VAL A 20 -8.36 -1.44 -23.32
C VAL A 20 -8.46 -2.83 -22.72
N SER A 21 -7.31 -3.46 -22.49
CA SER A 21 -7.24 -4.64 -21.63
C SER A 21 -7.58 -4.17 -20.23
N ALA A 22 -8.84 -4.31 -19.84
CA ALA A 22 -9.27 -4.15 -18.46
C ALA A 22 -8.42 -5.09 -17.60
N ALA A 23 -7.49 -4.52 -16.83
CA ALA A 23 -6.79 -5.26 -15.80
C ALA A 23 -7.87 -5.85 -14.89
N MET A 24 -7.92 -7.18 -14.81
CA MET A 24 -8.80 -7.89 -13.91
C MET A 24 -8.56 -7.31 -12.51
N PRO A 25 -9.61 -6.92 -11.76
CA PRO A 25 -9.41 -6.51 -10.38
C PRO A 25 -8.70 -7.66 -9.68
N ALA A 26 -7.46 -7.43 -9.23
CA ALA A 26 -6.74 -8.40 -8.43
C ALA A 26 -7.62 -8.69 -7.22
N HIS A 27 -8.16 -9.90 -7.17
CA HIS A 27 -8.99 -10.35 -6.06
C HIS A 27 -8.07 -10.28 -4.84
N ALA A 28 -8.30 -9.30 -3.96
CA ALA A 28 -7.58 -9.23 -2.71
C ALA A 28 -7.88 -10.55 -1.99
N ASP A 29 -6.83 -11.30 -1.65
CA ASP A 29 -6.94 -12.48 -0.80
C ASP A 29 -7.82 -12.10 0.41
N PRO A 30 -8.84 -12.90 0.76
CA PRO A 30 -9.78 -12.53 1.82
C PRO A 30 -8.99 -12.20 3.07
N LEU A 31 -9.08 -10.93 3.50
CA LEU A 31 -8.30 -10.42 4.63
C LEU A 31 -8.49 -11.36 5.81
N VAL A 32 -7.43 -12.08 6.19
CA VAL A 32 -7.38 -12.77 7.47
C VAL A 32 -7.71 -11.70 8.51
N PRO A 33 -8.80 -11.87 9.28
CA PRO A 33 -9.17 -10.83 10.23
C PRO A 33 -8.03 -10.67 11.24
N PRO A 34 -7.63 -9.44 11.56
CA PRO A 34 -6.56 -9.20 12.52
C PRO A 34 -6.94 -9.81 13.87
N THR A 35 -5.94 -10.39 14.53
CA THR A 35 -6.09 -10.96 15.86
C THR A 35 -6.41 -9.86 16.89
N PRO A 36 -6.97 -10.21 18.08
CA PRO A 36 -7.24 -9.22 19.13
C PRO A 36 -6.00 -8.43 19.56
N ALA A 37 -4.81 -9.06 19.53
CA ALA A 37 -3.54 -8.41 19.83
C ALA A 37 -3.18 -7.35 18.79
N GLU A 38 -3.34 -7.67 17.51
CA GLU A 38 -3.12 -6.76 16.38
C GLU A 38 -4.11 -5.59 16.40
N ILE A 39 -5.37 -5.84 16.76
CA ILE A 39 -6.37 -4.77 16.93
C ILE A 39 -5.96 -3.81 18.06
N ASN A 40 -5.51 -4.34 19.21
CA ASN A 40 -5.05 -3.50 20.33
C ASN A 40 -3.80 -2.70 19.95
N PHE A 41 -2.86 -3.32 19.23
CA PHE A 41 -1.68 -2.64 18.70
C PHE A 41 -2.08 -1.46 17.80
N LEU A 42 -2.99 -1.67 16.86
CA LEU A 42 -3.46 -0.63 15.93
C LEU A 42 -4.21 0.50 16.62
N ASP A 43 -5.07 0.19 17.58
CA ASP A 43 -5.79 1.20 18.37
C ASP A 43 -4.79 2.10 19.14
N GLN A 44 -3.79 1.50 19.79
CA GLN A 44 -2.79 2.25 20.53
C GLN A 44 -1.86 3.03 19.60
N ALA A 45 -1.44 2.45 18.47
CA ALA A 45 -0.63 3.13 17.47
C ALA A 45 -1.34 4.41 16.99
N ARG A 46 -2.63 4.32 16.65
CA ARG A 46 -3.41 5.50 16.23
C ARG A 46 -3.50 6.56 17.33
N ARG A 47 -3.77 6.18 18.59
CA ARG A 47 -3.82 7.15 19.70
C ARG A 47 -2.49 7.86 19.89
N VAL A 48 -1.39 7.12 19.90
CA VAL A 48 -0.04 7.67 20.12
C VAL A 48 0.39 8.57 18.96
N PHE A 49 0.14 8.17 17.71
CA PHE A 49 0.52 8.99 16.55
C PHE A 49 -0.37 10.22 16.37
N ALA A 50 -1.66 10.12 16.68
CA ALA A 50 -2.55 11.27 16.70
C ALA A 50 -2.09 12.29 17.75
N ALA A 51 -1.77 11.85 18.97
CA ALA A 51 -1.30 12.72 20.05
C ALA A 51 0.05 13.40 19.72
N SER A 52 0.95 12.69 19.02
CA SER A 52 2.27 13.20 18.65
C SER A 52 2.31 13.94 17.31
N HIS A 53 1.18 14.10 16.62
CA HIS A 53 1.09 14.67 15.27
C HIS A 53 2.07 14.00 14.29
N ASN A 54 2.30 12.70 14.46
CA ASN A 54 3.28 11.96 13.66
C ASN A 54 2.64 11.61 12.30
N PRO A 55 3.32 11.86 11.16
CA PRO A 55 2.80 11.51 9.84
C PRO A 55 2.54 9.99 9.66
N VAL A 56 3.14 9.14 10.51
CA VAL A 56 2.84 7.70 10.58
C VAL A 56 1.37 7.43 10.91
N SER A 57 0.64 8.37 11.52
CA SER A 57 -0.81 8.25 11.75
C SER A 57 -1.65 8.12 10.47
N PHE A 58 -1.12 8.54 9.32
CA PHE A 58 -1.78 8.44 8.02
C PHE A 58 -1.51 7.12 7.28
N ARG A 59 -0.62 6.26 7.82
CA ARG A 59 -0.36 4.95 7.24
C ARG A 59 -1.58 4.05 7.38
N SER A 60 -1.72 3.12 6.43
CA SER A 60 -2.77 2.11 6.51
C SER A 60 -2.54 1.17 7.71
N ASP A 61 -3.62 0.61 8.26
CA ASP A 61 -3.54 -0.38 9.34
C ASP A 61 -2.66 -1.58 8.94
N GLY A 62 -2.70 -2.00 7.66
CA GLY A 62 -1.83 -3.07 7.15
C GLY A 62 -0.35 -2.70 7.14
N GLU A 63 -0.01 -1.46 6.82
CA GLU A 63 1.37 -0.97 6.85
C GLU A 63 1.88 -0.85 8.30
N LEU A 64 1.05 -0.33 9.22
CA LEU A 64 1.39 -0.28 10.64
C LEU A 64 1.63 -1.67 11.24
N LEU A 65 0.80 -2.66 10.88
CA LEU A 65 0.99 -4.05 11.30
C LEU A 65 2.27 -4.65 10.73
N SER A 66 2.55 -4.42 9.45
CA SER A 66 3.76 -4.91 8.79
C SER A 66 5.02 -4.33 9.46
N ASP A 67 5.02 -3.03 9.74
CA ASP A 67 6.12 -2.35 10.45
C ASP A 67 6.28 -2.88 11.89
N GLY A 68 5.18 -3.17 12.58
CA GLY A 68 5.19 -3.75 13.92
C GLY A 68 5.79 -5.16 13.94
N TRP A 69 5.34 -6.03 13.04
CA TRP A 69 5.89 -7.38 12.88
C TRP A 69 7.36 -7.36 12.44
N TYR A 70 7.73 -6.44 11.56
CA TYR A 70 9.12 -6.23 11.17
C TYR A 70 10.00 -5.83 12.36
N ALA A 71 9.53 -4.95 13.24
CA ALA A 71 10.25 -4.60 14.46
C ALA A 71 10.45 -5.82 15.38
N CYS A 72 9.44 -6.68 15.50
CA CYS A 72 9.53 -7.94 16.24
C CYS A 72 10.57 -8.91 15.65
N ASP A 73 10.58 -9.08 14.33
CA ASP A 73 11.57 -9.91 13.62
C ASP A 73 13.01 -9.40 13.85
N LYS A 74 13.21 -8.08 13.75
CA LYS A 74 14.52 -7.47 14.02
C LYS A 74 14.98 -7.66 15.45
N ARG A 75 14.08 -7.55 16.44
CA ARG A 75 14.38 -7.85 17.84
C ARG A 75 14.81 -9.31 18.00
N ALA A 76 14.11 -10.25 17.37
CA ALA A 76 14.47 -11.67 17.40
C ALA A 76 15.85 -11.95 16.78
N ALA A 77 16.23 -11.18 15.76
CA ALA A 77 17.56 -11.20 15.16
C ALA A 77 18.65 -10.43 15.96
N GLY A 78 18.30 -9.86 17.12
CA GLY A 78 19.23 -9.12 17.99
C GLY A 78 19.42 -7.64 17.63
N PHE A 79 18.65 -7.10 16.69
CA PHE A 79 18.67 -5.69 16.31
C PHE A 79 17.58 -4.91 17.03
N VAL A 80 17.99 -3.98 17.91
CA VAL A 80 17.08 -3.13 18.68
C VAL A 80 17.46 -1.67 18.48
N GLY A 81 16.46 -0.83 18.21
CA GLY A 81 16.62 0.62 18.07
C GLY A 81 16.20 1.14 16.69
N THR A 82 15.83 2.42 16.65
CA THR A 82 15.38 3.16 15.46
C THR A 82 16.39 3.13 14.33
N GLU A 83 17.68 3.18 14.65
CA GLU A 83 18.79 3.14 13.70
C GLU A 83 18.82 1.83 12.90
N ALA A 84 18.31 0.72 13.48
CA ALA A 84 18.37 -0.61 12.87
C ALA A 84 17.08 -1.01 12.16
N THR A 85 15.93 -0.47 12.57
CA THR A 85 14.61 -0.85 12.03
C THR A 85 14.02 0.23 11.12
N LEU A 86 14.46 1.49 11.22
CA LEU A 86 13.80 2.65 10.57
C LEU A 86 12.32 2.81 10.94
N VAL A 87 11.86 2.05 11.93
CA VAL A 87 10.52 2.11 12.50
C VAL A 87 10.53 3.11 13.64
N THR A 88 9.47 3.91 13.79
CA THR A 88 9.40 4.90 14.87
C THR A 88 9.53 4.22 16.24
N PRO A 89 10.16 4.88 17.23
CA PRO A 89 10.40 4.25 18.52
C PRO A 89 9.08 3.94 19.25
N ALA A 90 8.07 4.79 19.09
CA ALA A 90 6.72 4.55 19.59
C ALA A 90 6.08 3.29 18.98
N LEU A 91 6.16 3.10 17.66
CA LEU A 91 5.63 1.88 17.03
C LEU A 91 6.36 0.64 17.53
N THR A 92 7.69 0.71 17.58
CA THR A 92 8.55 -0.39 18.01
C THR A 92 8.21 -0.83 19.43
N GLN A 93 8.03 0.12 20.34
CA GLN A 93 7.65 -0.16 21.73
C GLN A 93 6.26 -0.79 21.83
N LEU A 94 5.28 -0.30 21.05
CA LEU A 94 3.94 -0.90 21.02
C LEU A 94 3.98 -2.32 20.45
N ALA A 95 4.77 -2.57 19.40
CA ALA A 95 4.92 -3.90 18.83
C ALA A 95 5.47 -4.91 19.85
N PHE A 96 6.44 -4.50 20.67
CA PHE A 96 7.00 -5.35 21.73
C PHE A 96 6.03 -5.61 22.88
N ILE A 97 5.03 -4.75 23.10
CA ILE A 97 4.03 -4.96 24.14
C ILE A 97 2.89 -5.87 23.65
N TYR A 98 2.44 -5.66 22.42
CA TYR A 98 1.20 -6.26 21.92
C TYR A 98 1.42 -7.43 20.97
N LEU A 99 2.46 -7.40 20.12
CA LEU A 99 2.69 -8.41 19.09
C LEU A 99 3.72 -9.46 19.53
N CYS A 100 4.81 -9.03 20.16
CA CYS A 100 5.91 -9.90 20.59
C CYS A 100 6.43 -9.56 22.01
N PRO A 101 5.64 -9.85 23.07
CA PRO A 101 6.07 -9.69 24.46
C PRO A 101 7.37 -10.44 24.77
#